data_AF-A0AAW1HDV0-F1
#
_entry.id   AF-A0AAW1HDV0-F1
#
_cell.length_a   1.000
_cell.length_b   1.000
_cell.length_c   1.000
_cell.angle_alpha   90.00
_cell.angle_beta   90.00
_cell.angle_gamma   90.00
#
_symmetry.space_group_name_H-M   'P 1'
#
loop_
_entity.id
_entity.type
_entity.pdbx_description
1 polymer ?
#
loop_
_entity_poly.entity_id
_entity_poly.type
_entity_poly.pdbx_seq_one_letter_code
_entity_poly.pdbx_strand_id
1 'polypeptide(L)'
;MAKSTTTTTTTTLGFITCEELTEFGAGTESWLVNNPFLLSSLDTHSLALSNKSLILILSWSDQFFDNENNNRDLRVKIHPTLSPINAEFISAIEWLVFDHIRVLAVGTSSGYFLIFSLDGALIHKQIIYPARILKLRVRGTKKDISHDLSNEEVCIVMDGVIARFDGADLQSMLQRWFQETQTDFSDQKRKNRLVDEFDNSFERVPYQVWSVNKYGACADAAITGVMPPPLLELESSHHYYRAVTIGNGAVISAYRLSENKNRSFVGAILSKVVPATFSTIASFSKLIWRSDQSSPNKAEPKPQPFARANPLTCLKDPPRRGEKLTLSPSGTLAAITDSLGRILLLDTQALVVVRLWKGYRDANCLFMEMLVNKDSASTSYREYEKSDYCLCLAIHAPKKGIIEIWQMRTGPRIRTIQCAKGSKILQPTYRFSSSTASSSSYIPLEVFVLNGDSGQLSVINRSF
;
A
#
# COMPACT_ATOMS: atom_id res chain seq x y z
N MET A 1 -10.90 12.25 -38.72
CA MET A 1 -11.43 11.05 -38.04
C MET A 1 -10.53 9.87 -38.42
N ALA A 2 -9.40 9.70 -37.72
CA ALA A 2 -8.42 8.68 -38.05
C ALA A 2 -8.71 7.42 -37.20
N LYS A 3 -8.92 6.28 -37.87
CA LYS A 3 -9.01 4.97 -37.24
C LYS A 3 -7.64 4.66 -36.61
N SER A 4 -7.55 4.78 -35.29
CA SER A 4 -6.44 4.28 -34.50
C SER A 4 -6.45 2.76 -34.58
N THR A 5 -5.54 2.18 -35.35
CA THR A 5 -5.17 0.77 -35.31
C THR A 5 -4.72 0.43 -33.90
N THR A 6 -5.57 -0.27 -33.15
CA THR A 6 -5.29 -0.78 -31.80
C THR A 6 -4.32 -1.96 -31.89
N THR A 7 -3.02 -1.68 -31.91
CA THR A 7 -2.00 -2.71 -31.68
C THR A 7 -1.94 -2.98 -30.18
N THR A 8 -2.46 -4.13 -29.76
CA THR A 8 -2.30 -4.71 -28.42
C THR A 8 -0.83 -5.06 -28.18
N THR A 9 -0.01 -4.10 -27.76
CA THR A 9 1.36 -4.38 -27.33
C THR A 9 1.42 -4.39 -25.81
N THR A 10 0.75 -5.38 -25.21
CA THR A 10 1.05 -5.83 -23.85
C THR A 10 1.96 -7.04 -23.98
N THR A 11 2.98 -7.15 -23.13
CA THR A 11 3.87 -8.32 -23.16
C THR A 11 3.47 -9.30 -22.07
N THR A 12 3.10 -10.52 -22.47
CA THR A 12 2.77 -11.59 -21.53
C THR A 12 4.01 -12.07 -20.80
N LEU A 13 3.92 -12.15 -19.47
CA LEU A 13 4.99 -12.69 -18.63
C LEU A 13 4.72 -14.14 -18.23
N GLY A 14 3.45 -14.53 -18.06
CA GLY A 14 3.09 -15.88 -17.64
C GLY A 14 1.66 -15.98 -17.16
N PHE A 15 1.36 -17.06 -16.45
CA PHE A 15 0.05 -17.39 -15.91
C PHE A 15 0.17 -17.74 -14.43
N ILE A 16 -0.78 -17.29 -13.61
CA ILE A 16 -0.81 -17.57 -12.16
C ILE A 16 -1.68 -18.78 -11.80
N THR A 17 -2.11 -19.58 -12.78
CA THR A 17 -3.13 -20.63 -12.61
C THR A 17 -2.67 -21.70 -11.61
N CYS A 18 -3.38 -21.83 -10.50
CA CYS A 18 -3.18 -22.91 -9.52
C CYS A 18 -4.49 -23.26 -8.79
N GLU A 19 -4.55 -24.46 -8.21
CA GLU A 19 -5.76 -24.99 -7.55
C GLU A 19 -6.14 -24.15 -6.32
N GLU A 20 -5.15 -23.63 -5.61
CA GLU A 20 -5.31 -22.80 -4.42
C GLU A 20 -6.10 -21.51 -4.69
N LEU A 21 -6.14 -21.03 -5.94
CA LEU A 21 -6.92 -19.84 -6.31
C LEU A 21 -8.44 -20.06 -6.16
N THR A 22 -8.91 -21.31 -6.14
CA THR A 22 -10.33 -21.62 -5.92
C THR A 22 -10.84 -21.08 -4.57
N GLU A 23 -9.99 -21.09 -3.53
CA GLU A 23 -10.27 -20.52 -2.20
C GLU A 23 -10.40 -18.99 -2.21
N PHE A 24 -10.00 -18.35 -3.31
CA PHE A 24 -10.11 -16.92 -3.55
C PHE A 24 -11.24 -16.57 -4.54
N GLY A 25 -11.93 -17.59 -5.06
CA GLY A 25 -13.07 -17.46 -5.97
C GLY A 25 -12.76 -17.75 -7.44
N ALA A 26 -11.54 -18.17 -7.78
CA ALA A 26 -11.21 -18.54 -9.15
C ALA A 26 -12.13 -19.65 -9.67
N GLY A 27 -12.52 -19.54 -10.94
CA GLY A 27 -13.58 -20.36 -11.56
C GLY A 27 -14.95 -19.68 -11.59
N THR A 28 -15.14 -18.56 -10.89
CA THR A 28 -16.32 -17.70 -11.03
C THR A 28 -16.03 -16.48 -11.89
N GLU A 29 -17.01 -15.99 -12.64
CA GLU A 29 -16.83 -14.86 -13.55
C GLU A 29 -16.39 -13.60 -12.77
N SER A 30 -15.30 -12.97 -13.21
CA SER A 30 -14.83 -11.71 -12.64
C SER A 30 -14.53 -11.78 -11.12
N TRP A 31 -14.15 -12.95 -10.61
CA TRP A 31 -13.82 -13.19 -9.20
C TRP A 31 -12.77 -12.21 -8.64
N LEU A 32 -11.80 -11.82 -9.48
CA LEU A 32 -10.71 -10.92 -9.13
C LEU A 32 -11.16 -9.48 -8.79
N VAL A 33 -12.33 -9.06 -9.29
CA VAL A 33 -12.84 -7.69 -9.17
C VAL A 33 -14.17 -7.59 -8.44
N ASN A 34 -14.96 -8.67 -8.39
CA ASN A 34 -16.29 -8.65 -7.76
C ASN A 34 -16.23 -8.88 -6.24
N ASN A 35 -15.14 -9.45 -5.71
CA ASN A 35 -14.98 -9.69 -4.30
C ASN A 35 -14.30 -8.48 -3.59
N PRO A 36 -15.00 -7.73 -2.73
CA PRO A 36 -14.42 -6.57 -2.04
C PRO A 36 -13.39 -6.95 -0.97
N PHE A 37 -13.35 -8.21 -0.55
CA PHE A 37 -12.38 -8.72 0.42
C PHE A 37 -11.14 -9.34 -0.25
N LEU A 38 -11.12 -9.40 -1.59
CA LEU A 38 -9.98 -9.90 -2.33
C LEU A 38 -8.96 -8.78 -2.53
N LEU A 39 -7.87 -8.88 -1.79
CA LEU A 39 -6.74 -7.94 -1.90
C LEU A 39 -5.64 -8.56 -2.75
N SER A 40 -4.84 -7.70 -3.37
CA SER A 40 -3.71 -8.12 -4.19
C SER A 40 -2.58 -7.11 -4.07
N SER A 41 -1.36 -7.58 -3.86
CA SER A 41 -0.15 -6.76 -3.96
C SER A 41 0.91 -7.50 -4.78
N LEU A 42 1.67 -6.75 -5.58
CA LEU A 42 2.64 -7.28 -6.53
C LEU A 42 4.05 -6.85 -6.11
N ASP A 43 4.97 -7.79 -6.07
CA ASP A 43 6.41 -7.61 -6.13
C ASP A 43 6.86 -7.96 -7.57
N THR A 44 8.09 -7.62 -7.95
CA THR A 44 8.63 -7.87 -9.31
C THR A 44 8.42 -9.32 -9.77
N HIS A 45 8.53 -10.29 -8.85
CA HIS A 45 8.45 -11.71 -9.15
C HIS A 45 7.49 -12.49 -8.23
N SER A 46 6.67 -11.78 -7.46
CA SER A 46 5.74 -12.42 -6.52
C SER A 46 4.41 -11.69 -6.46
N LEU A 47 3.31 -12.44 -6.46
CA LEU A 47 1.95 -11.95 -6.26
C LEU A 47 1.43 -12.45 -4.92
N ALA A 48 0.99 -11.53 -4.06
CA ALA A 48 0.25 -11.86 -2.85
C ALA A 48 -1.24 -11.61 -3.11
N LEU A 49 -2.08 -12.60 -2.82
CA LEU A 49 -3.54 -12.50 -2.81
C LEU A 49 -4.04 -12.79 -1.40
N SER A 50 -5.03 -12.04 -0.92
CA SER A 50 -5.68 -12.36 0.36
C SER A 50 -7.19 -12.29 0.26
N ASN A 51 -7.88 -13.18 0.98
CA ASN A 51 -9.30 -13.02 1.30
C ASN A 51 -9.42 -12.54 2.76
N LYS A 52 -10.55 -12.80 3.44
CA LYS A 52 -10.76 -12.36 4.84
C LYS A 52 -9.79 -12.97 5.86
N SER A 53 -9.29 -14.19 5.63
CA SER A 53 -8.55 -14.95 6.65
C SER A 53 -7.36 -15.75 6.10
N LEU A 54 -7.20 -15.83 4.78
CA LEU A 54 -6.15 -16.56 4.10
C LEU A 54 -5.37 -15.63 3.20
N ILE A 55 -4.04 -15.84 3.15
CA ILE A 55 -3.13 -15.21 2.21
C ILE A 55 -2.46 -16.31 1.39
N LEU A 56 -2.36 -16.10 0.08
CA LEU A 56 -1.60 -16.93 -0.85
C LEU A 56 -0.50 -16.07 -1.49
N ILE A 57 0.75 -16.51 -1.34
CA ILE A 57 1.91 -15.96 -2.03
C ILE A 57 2.24 -16.88 -3.19
N LEU A 58 2.31 -16.32 -4.39
CA LEU A 58 2.75 -16.97 -5.62
C LEU A 58 4.05 -16.32 -6.07
N SER A 59 5.14 -17.07 -6.19
CA SER A 59 6.41 -16.55 -6.72
C SER A 59 6.84 -17.32 -7.96
N TRP A 60 7.44 -16.62 -8.91
CA TRP A 60 8.00 -17.19 -10.14
C TRP A 60 9.46 -16.77 -10.30
N SER A 61 10.29 -17.59 -10.96
CA SER A 61 11.67 -17.24 -11.30
C SER A 61 11.73 -16.40 -12.57
N ASP A 62 12.75 -15.55 -12.69
CA ASP A 62 13.06 -14.87 -13.95
C ASP A 62 13.88 -15.83 -14.81
N GLN A 63 13.30 -16.29 -15.93
CA GLN A 63 13.99 -17.21 -16.86
C GLN A 63 15.29 -16.63 -17.43
N PHE A 64 15.55 -15.34 -17.26
CA PHE A 64 16.73 -14.66 -17.78
C PHE A 64 17.97 -14.72 -16.86
N PHE A 65 17.83 -15.05 -15.57
CA PHE A 65 18.97 -14.99 -14.63
C PHE A 65 19.33 -16.30 -13.94
N ASP A 66 18.41 -17.28 -13.87
CA ASP A 66 18.68 -18.55 -13.20
C ASP A 66 19.01 -19.68 -14.19
N ASN A 67 20.27 -19.70 -14.63
CA ASN A 67 20.89 -20.90 -15.21
C ASN A 67 21.25 -21.87 -14.08
N GLU A 68 20.26 -22.49 -13.43
CA GLU A 68 20.41 -23.77 -12.71
C GLU A 68 19.08 -24.21 -12.08
N ASN A 69 18.39 -25.15 -12.75
CA ASN A 69 17.56 -26.26 -12.25
C ASN A 69 16.73 -26.17 -10.94
N ASN A 70 16.43 -25.01 -10.38
CA ASN A 70 15.52 -24.84 -9.25
C ASN A 70 14.30 -24.02 -9.68
N ASN A 71 13.51 -24.59 -10.58
CA ASN A 71 12.15 -24.13 -10.89
C ASN A 71 11.26 -24.36 -9.65
N ARG A 72 11.43 -23.52 -8.63
CA ARG A 72 10.55 -23.52 -7.46
C ARG A 72 9.53 -22.41 -7.65
N ASP A 73 8.42 -22.75 -8.29
CA ASP A 73 7.16 -22.05 -8.11
C ASP A 73 6.82 -22.11 -6.61
N LEU A 74 7.29 -21.12 -5.84
CA LEU A 74 7.09 -21.10 -4.40
C LEU A 74 5.68 -20.61 -4.13
N ARG A 75 4.85 -21.52 -3.61
CA ARG A 75 3.47 -21.25 -3.19
C ARG A 75 3.38 -21.37 -1.69
N VAL A 76 2.97 -20.31 -1.02
CA VAL A 76 2.88 -20.28 0.45
C VAL A 76 1.50 -19.79 0.87
N LYS A 77 0.83 -20.59 1.71
CA LYS A 77 -0.42 -20.23 2.36
C LYS A 77 -0.14 -19.77 3.78
N ILE A 78 -0.64 -18.58 4.13
CA ILE A 78 -0.52 -18.02 5.46
C ILE A 78 -1.92 -17.89 6.05
N HIS A 79 -2.09 -18.40 7.27
CA HIS A 79 -3.30 -18.26 8.07
C HIS A 79 -2.99 -17.36 9.27
N PRO A 80 -3.22 -16.04 9.17
CA PRO A 80 -3.00 -15.15 10.29
C PRO A 80 -3.87 -15.52 11.49
N THR A 81 -3.33 -15.40 12.70
CA THR A 81 -4.11 -15.56 13.94
C THR A 81 -4.99 -14.33 14.16
N LEU A 82 -6.24 -14.41 13.73
CA LEU A 82 -7.25 -13.33 13.82
C LEU A 82 -8.22 -13.60 14.98
N SER A 83 -8.71 -12.55 15.63
CA SER A 83 -9.69 -12.66 16.73
C SER A 83 -11.07 -13.08 16.19
N PRO A 84 -11.58 -14.28 16.55
CA PRO A 84 -12.92 -14.70 16.12
C PRO A 84 -14.01 -13.90 16.84
N ILE A 85 -13.75 -13.46 18.07
CA ILE A 85 -14.69 -12.69 18.91
C ILE A 85 -15.02 -11.35 18.26
N ASN A 86 -14.00 -10.69 17.71
CA ASN A 86 -14.15 -9.38 17.06
C ASN A 86 -14.49 -9.50 15.56
N ALA A 87 -14.75 -10.71 15.07
CA ALA A 87 -14.90 -11.02 13.64
C ALA A 87 -13.79 -10.37 12.80
N GLU A 88 -12.55 -10.45 13.29
CA GLU A 88 -11.40 -9.78 12.69
C GLU A 88 -11.07 -10.39 11.33
N PHE A 89 -10.76 -9.54 10.36
CA PHE A 89 -10.40 -9.95 9.00
C PHE A 89 -9.22 -9.14 8.45
N ILE A 90 -8.55 -9.72 7.45
CA ILE A 90 -7.49 -9.06 6.68
C ILE A 90 -8.10 -7.94 5.83
N SER A 91 -7.65 -6.70 6.04
CA SER A 91 -8.19 -5.52 5.37
C SER A 91 -7.20 -4.78 4.48
N ALA A 92 -5.90 -5.04 4.60
CA ALA A 92 -4.87 -4.50 3.72
C ALA A 92 -3.69 -5.47 3.60
N ILE A 93 -3.05 -5.53 2.43
CA ILE A 93 -1.77 -6.23 2.22
C ILE A 93 -0.86 -5.35 1.37
N GLU A 94 0.44 -5.37 1.65
CA GLU A 94 1.45 -4.68 0.84
C GLU A 94 2.82 -5.32 1.02
N TRP A 95 3.60 -5.41 -0.05
CA TRP A 95 4.98 -5.91 0.02
C TRP A 95 5.92 -4.86 0.59
N LEU A 96 6.80 -5.28 1.51
CA LEU A 96 7.96 -4.49 1.93
C LEU A 96 9.23 -5.14 1.38
N VAL A 97 9.99 -4.39 0.59
CA VAL A 97 11.21 -4.88 -0.06
C VAL A 97 12.38 -3.96 0.28
N PHE A 98 13.27 -4.44 1.15
CA PHE A 98 14.48 -3.75 1.61
C PHE A 98 15.71 -4.47 1.11
N ASP A 99 16.33 -3.98 0.03
CA ASP A 99 17.43 -4.66 -0.66
C ASP A 99 17.12 -6.14 -0.97
N HIS A 100 17.71 -7.06 -0.20
CA HIS A 100 17.53 -8.52 -0.32
C HIS A 100 16.42 -9.08 0.58
N ILE A 101 15.90 -8.29 1.53
CA ILE A 101 14.84 -8.69 2.45
C ILE A 101 13.48 -8.40 1.80
N ARG A 102 12.66 -9.44 1.69
CA ARG A 102 11.27 -9.35 1.20
C ARG A 102 10.33 -9.93 2.22
N VAL A 103 9.35 -9.15 2.63
CA VAL A 103 8.33 -9.55 3.61
C VAL A 103 6.96 -9.00 3.20
N LEU A 104 5.90 -9.64 3.66
CA LEU A 104 4.53 -9.21 3.40
C LEU A 104 3.96 -8.50 4.63
N ALA A 105 3.62 -7.23 4.49
CA ALA A 105 2.89 -6.48 5.51
C ALA A 105 1.38 -6.68 5.35
N VAL A 106 0.69 -6.84 6.47
CA VAL A 106 -0.75 -7.15 6.54
C VAL A 106 -1.40 -6.26 7.57
N GLY A 107 -2.48 -5.58 7.20
CA GLY A 107 -3.33 -4.81 8.09
C GLY A 107 -4.64 -5.53 8.36
N THR A 108 -5.13 -5.46 9.59
CA THR A 108 -6.40 -6.08 9.99
C THR A 108 -7.51 -5.06 10.25
N SER A 109 -8.75 -5.56 10.29
CA SER A 109 -9.94 -4.78 10.63
C SER A 109 -9.97 -4.25 12.06
N SER A 110 -9.17 -4.84 12.96
CA SER A 110 -9.03 -4.42 14.35
C SER A 110 -7.86 -3.44 14.56
N GLY A 111 -7.11 -3.12 13.51
CA GLY A 111 -6.01 -2.16 13.58
C GLY A 111 -4.63 -2.74 13.88
N TYR A 112 -4.47 -4.06 13.73
CA TYR A 112 -3.16 -4.70 13.84
C TYR A 112 -2.39 -4.60 12.53
N PHE A 113 -1.14 -4.20 12.65
CA PHE A 113 -0.11 -4.30 11.63
C PHE A 113 0.73 -5.55 11.89
N LEU A 114 0.73 -6.46 10.93
CA LEU A 114 1.44 -7.73 10.96
C LEU A 114 2.50 -7.75 9.85
N ILE A 115 3.61 -8.44 10.07
CA ILE A 115 4.62 -8.70 9.04
C ILE A 115 4.88 -10.20 8.99
N PHE A 116 4.80 -10.78 7.80
CA PHE A 116 5.10 -12.19 7.55
C PHE A 116 6.32 -12.35 6.64
N SER A 117 7.12 -13.36 6.92
CA SER A 117 8.18 -13.81 6.02
C SER A 117 7.60 -14.52 4.78
N LEU A 118 8.45 -14.78 3.78
CA LEU A 118 8.05 -15.50 2.56
C LEU A 118 7.64 -16.95 2.81
N ASP A 119 8.16 -17.60 3.85
CA ASP A 119 7.79 -18.95 4.29
C ASP A 119 6.56 -18.97 5.21
N GLY A 120 5.99 -17.80 5.53
CA GLY A 120 4.74 -17.66 6.27
C GLY A 120 4.88 -17.55 7.78
N ALA A 121 6.10 -17.39 8.31
CA ALA A 121 6.32 -17.11 9.72
C ALA A 121 5.92 -15.67 10.07
N LEU A 122 5.27 -15.49 11.23
CA LEU A 122 4.93 -14.17 11.76
C LEU A 122 6.18 -13.52 12.38
N ILE A 123 6.65 -12.44 11.77
CA ILE A 123 7.82 -11.66 12.21
C ILE A 123 7.42 -10.62 13.24
N HIS A 124 6.35 -9.86 12.97
CA HIS A 124 5.94 -8.72 13.79
C HIS A 124 4.42 -8.64 13.93
N LYS A 125 3.95 -8.19 15.09
CA LYS A 125 2.54 -7.87 15.36
C LYS A 125 2.45 -6.66 16.29
N GLN A 126 1.75 -5.62 15.85
CA GLN A 126 1.58 -4.40 16.64
C GLN A 126 0.24 -3.72 16.35
N ILE A 127 -0.48 -3.32 17.41
CA ILE A 127 -1.68 -2.49 17.26
C ILE A 127 -1.28 -1.02 17.02
N ILE A 128 -1.90 -0.41 16.01
CA ILE A 128 -1.64 0.98 15.62
C ILE A 128 -2.69 1.91 16.22
N TYR A 129 -3.95 1.62 15.94
CA TYR A 129 -5.12 2.33 16.44
C TYR A 129 -6.33 1.38 16.33
N PRO A 130 -7.29 1.38 17.27
CA PRO A 130 -8.41 0.44 17.26
C PRO A 130 -9.46 0.80 16.19
N ALA A 131 -9.08 0.76 14.92
CA ALA A 131 -9.94 0.92 13.76
C ALA A 131 -9.41 0.06 12.59
N ARG A 132 -10.23 -0.13 11.56
CA ARG A 132 -9.81 -0.88 10.37
C ARG A 132 -8.68 -0.18 9.63
N ILE A 133 -7.61 -0.92 9.33
CA ILE A 133 -6.59 -0.48 8.37
C ILE A 133 -7.18 -0.56 6.97
N LEU A 134 -7.35 0.61 6.34
CA LEU A 134 -7.91 0.74 4.99
C LEU A 134 -6.84 0.48 3.92
N LYS A 135 -5.59 0.89 4.16
CA LYS A 135 -4.51 0.76 3.20
C LYS A 135 -3.15 0.80 3.87
N LEU A 136 -2.23 0.01 3.32
CA LEU A 136 -0.80 0.12 3.58
C LEU A 136 -0.17 0.75 2.33
N ARG A 137 0.76 1.67 2.53
CA ARG A 137 1.47 2.35 1.43
C ARG A 137 2.96 2.37 1.72
N VAL A 138 3.74 2.00 0.73
CA VAL A 138 5.19 1.96 0.81
C VAL A 138 5.75 3.02 -0.12
N ARG A 139 6.71 3.80 0.37
CA ARG A 139 7.27 4.88 -0.41
C ARG A 139 8.70 5.21 0.00
N GLY A 140 9.52 5.60 -0.98
CA GLY A 140 10.70 6.42 -0.76
C GLY A 140 10.60 7.75 -1.51
N THR A 141 11.10 8.80 -0.88
CA THR A 141 11.30 10.11 -1.53
C THR A 141 12.79 10.36 -1.68
N LYS A 142 13.34 10.11 -2.87
CA LYS A 142 14.68 10.59 -3.24
C LYS A 142 14.57 12.09 -3.54
N LYS A 143 15.26 12.93 -2.77
CA LYS A 143 15.44 14.35 -3.12
C LYS A 143 16.47 14.43 -4.23
N ASP A 144 16.19 15.20 -5.28
CA ASP A 144 17.21 15.52 -6.27
C ASP A 144 18.27 16.45 -5.63
N ILE A 145 19.52 15.96 -5.64
CA ILE A 145 20.81 16.67 -5.69
C ILE A 145 21.23 17.55 -4.50
N SER A 146 20.36 18.00 -3.58
CA SER A 146 20.82 18.95 -2.54
C SER A 146 20.70 18.54 -1.07
N HIS A 147 20.14 17.37 -0.72
CA HIS A 147 20.20 16.83 0.66
C HIS A 147 20.02 15.30 0.67
N ASP A 148 21.03 14.58 1.16
CA ASP A 148 21.20 13.11 1.24
C ASP A 148 20.17 12.33 2.10
N LEU A 149 19.02 12.92 2.41
CA LEU A 149 18.01 12.26 3.25
C LEU A 149 16.88 11.74 2.35
N SER A 150 17.00 10.47 1.93
CA SER A 150 15.87 9.73 1.38
C SER A 150 14.89 9.43 2.51
N ASN A 151 13.70 10.02 2.47
CA ASN A 151 12.66 9.67 3.44
C ASN A 151 11.88 8.48 2.91
N GLU A 152 12.30 7.31 3.37
CA GLU A 152 11.63 6.03 3.15
C GLU A 152 10.64 5.78 4.29
N GLU A 153 9.42 5.39 3.96
CA GLU A 153 8.34 5.28 4.93
C GLU A 153 7.30 4.22 4.55
N VAL A 154 6.66 3.67 5.59
CA VAL A 154 5.44 2.89 5.47
C VAL A 154 4.30 3.66 6.11
N CYS A 155 3.30 4.01 5.32
CA CYS A 155 2.14 4.78 5.74
C CYS A 155 0.92 3.85 5.87
N ILE A 156 0.26 3.92 7.03
CA ILE A 156 -0.95 3.18 7.34
C ILE A 156 -2.12 4.16 7.35
N VAL A 157 -3.11 3.87 6.49
CA VAL A 157 -4.32 4.68 6.33
C VAL A 157 -5.47 4.00 7.05
N MET A 158 -6.14 4.76 7.91
CA MET A 158 -7.32 4.34 8.67
C MET A 158 -8.38 5.44 8.57
N ASP A 159 -9.62 5.16 8.96
CA ASP A 159 -10.64 6.21 8.92
C ASP A 159 -10.31 7.35 9.90
N GLY A 160 -10.07 8.55 9.36
CA GLY A 160 -9.71 9.74 10.12
C GLY A 160 -8.32 9.70 10.78
N VAL A 161 -7.50 8.68 10.52
CA VAL A 161 -6.17 8.48 11.14
C VAL A 161 -5.15 8.06 10.10
N ILE A 162 -3.95 8.65 10.18
CA ILE A 162 -2.78 8.23 9.42
C ILE A 162 -1.66 7.91 10.39
N ALA A 163 -0.98 6.78 10.19
CA ALA A 163 0.26 6.46 10.89
C ALA A 163 1.42 6.32 9.91
N ARG A 164 2.63 6.63 10.37
CA ARG A 164 3.88 6.53 9.62
C ARG A 164 4.89 5.73 10.43
N PHE A 165 5.47 4.72 9.81
CA PHE A 165 6.71 4.09 10.24
C PHE A 165 7.86 4.63 9.41
N ASP A 166 9.00 4.84 10.05
CA ASP A 166 10.24 5.10 9.32
C ASP A 166 10.75 3.81 8.65
N GLY A 167 11.19 3.92 7.41
CA GLY A 167 11.75 2.80 6.67
C GLY A 167 12.99 2.22 7.35
N ALA A 168 13.85 3.07 7.92
CA ALA A 168 15.08 2.63 8.58
C ALA A 168 14.82 1.82 9.87
N ASP A 169 13.79 2.21 10.64
CA ASP A 169 13.38 1.50 11.85
C ASP A 169 12.84 0.09 11.51
N LEU A 170 12.01 0.00 10.46
CA LEU A 170 11.50 -1.29 9.96
C LEU A 170 12.63 -2.16 9.42
N GLN A 171 13.54 -1.59 8.63
CA GLN A 171 14.69 -2.31 8.07
C GLN A 171 15.58 -2.88 9.20
N SER A 172 15.87 -2.07 10.22
CA SER A 172 16.71 -2.48 11.36
C SER A 172 16.08 -3.63 12.14
N MET A 173 14.76 -3.57 12.38
CA MET A 173 14.01 -4.65 13.04
C MET A 173 14.05 -5.93 12.20
N LEU A 174 13.82 -5.84 10.88
CA LEU A 174 13.85 -6.99 9.99
C LEU A 174 15.25 -7.63 9.93
N GLN A 175 16.29 -6.82 9.77
CA GLN A 175 17.68 -7.30 9.74
C GLN A 175 18.02 -8.08 11.01
N ARG A 176 17.65 -7.57 12.18
CA ARG A 176 17.86 -8.24 13.46
C ARG A 176 17.14 -9.60 13.51
N TRP A 177 15.87 -9.65 13.11
CA TRP A 177 15.09 -10.89 13.10
C TRP A 177 15.70 -11.96 12.18
N PHE A 178 16.16 -11.57 10.98
CA PHE A 178 16.80 -12.50 10.05
C PHE A 178 18.18 -12.97 10.55
N GLN A 179 18.96 -12.10 11.18
CA GLN A 179 20.24 -12.46 11.80
C GLN A 179 20.04 -13.47 12.95
N GLU A 180 19.11 -13.19 13.86
CA GLU A 180 18.79 -14.09 14.99
C GLU A 180 18.29 -15.45 14.52
N THR A 181 17.46 -15.48 13.49
CA THR A 181 16.93 -16.74 12.94
C THR A 181 18.02 -17.56 12.24
N GLN A 182 19.00 -16.93 11.60
CA GLN A 182 20.16 -17.63 11.04
C GLN A 182 21.09 -18.20 12.13
N THR A 183 21.26 -17.50 13.25
CA THR A 183 22.06 -18.01 14.39
C THR A 183 21.38 -19.15 15.14
N ASP A 184 20.03 -19.11 15.26
CA ASP A 184 19.23 -20.14 15.94
C ASP A 184 19.18 -21.49 15.18
N PHE A 185 19.61 -21.56 13.92
CA PHE A 185 19.78 -22.85 13.23
C PHE A 185 20.90 -23.71 13.85
N SER A 186 21.77 -23.12 14.69
CA SER A 186 22.82 -23.84 15.41
C SER A 186 22.40 -24.35 16.79
N ASP A 187 21.19 -24.05 17.30
CA ASP A 187 20.77 -24.54 18.62
C ASP A 187 19.27 -24.90 18.71
N GLN A 188 19.02 -26.09 19.26
CA GLN A 188 17.77 -26.86 19.26
C GLN A 188 16.63 -26.31 20.14
N LYS A 189 16.49 -24.99 20.27
CA LYS A 189 15.73 -24.36 21.36
C LYS A 189 14.46 -23.58 20.97
N ARG A 190 13.81 -23.92 19.85
CA ARG A 190 12.47 -23.35 19.51
C ARG A 190 11.27 -24.27 19.78
N LYS A 191 11.46 -25.52 20.23
CA LYS A 191 10.33 -26.46 20.43
C LYS A 191 9.48 -26.27 21.69
N ASN A 192 9.80 -25.34 22.60
CA ASN A 192 9.08 -25.21 23.89
C ASN A 192 8.49 -23.82 24.20
N ARG A 193 8.13 -23.00 23.20
CA ARG A 193 7.29 -21.81 23.46
C ARG A 193 5.81 -22.12 23.22
N LEU A 194 5.21 -22.84 24.17
CA LEU A 194 3.78 -23.11 24.22
C LEU A 194 2.98 -21.82 24.54
N VAL A 195 2.32 -21.30 23.50
CA VAL A 195 0.93 -20.78 23.43
C VAL A 195 0.44 -19.63 24.34
N ASP A 196 1.00 -19.28 25.50
CA ASP A 196 0.32 -18.31 26.41
C ASP A 196 0.93 -16.91 26.62
N GLU A 197 2.03 -16.52 25.95
CA GLU A 197 2.66 -15.19 26.13
C GLU A 197 2.88 -14.39 24.82
N PHE A 198 2.03 -14.56 23.81
CA PHE A 198 2.23 -13.93 22.48
C PHE A 198 1.89 -12.43 22.36
N ASP A 199 1.34 -11.77 23.38
CA ASP A 199 0.95 -10.36 23.27
C ASP A 199 2.08 -9.35 23.55
N ASN A 200 3.21 -9.77 24.12
CA ASN A 200 4.29 -8.88 24.55
C ASN A 200 5.71 -9.28 24.09
N SER A 201 5.85 -10.27 23.20
CA SER A 201 7.16 -10.77 22.76
C SER A 201 7.76 -10.08 21.53
N PHE A 202 6.96 -9.32 20.77
CA PHE A 202 7.43 -8.64 19.57
C PHE A 202 8.07 -7.29 19.89
N GLU A 203 9.20 -7.00 19.25
CA GLU A 203 9.83 -5.68 19.33
C GLU A 203 8.88 -4.61 18.78
N ARG A 204 8.59 -3.57 19.58
CA ARG A 204 7.74 -2.46 19.12
C ARG A 204 8.53 -1.53 18.23
N VAL A 205 8.12 -1.44 16.97
CA VAL A 205 8.68 -0.47 16.02
C VAL A 205 8.04 0.90 16.29
N PRO A 206 8.83 1.97 16.46
CA PRO A 206 8.30 3.32 16.67
C PRO A 206 7.51 3.80 15.44
N TYR A 207 6.45 4.57 15.70
CA TYR A 207 5.64 5.20 14.66
C TYR A 207 5.08 6.54 15.12
N GLN A 208 4.74 7.39 14.16
CA GLN A 208 3.97 8.61 14.38
C GLN A 208 2.52 8.40 13.95
N VAL A 209 1.59 9.08 14.63
CA VAL A 209 0.15 8.97 14.34
C VAL A 209 -0.50 10.35 14.39
N TRP A 210 -1.37 10.62 13.42
CA TRP A 210 -2.06 11.90 13.24
C TRP A 210 -3.56 11.69 13.03
N SER A 211 -4.35 12.63 13.53
CA SER A 211 -5.78 12.69 13.25
C SER A 211 -6.06 13.64 12.08
N VAL A 212 -6.72 13.13 11.04
CA VAL A 212 -7.03 13.85 9.79
C VAL A 212 -8.54 13.88 9.52
N ASN A 213 -9.36 13.87 10.57
CA ASN A 213 -10.82 13.71 10.49
C ASN A 213 -11.62 15.02 10.31
N LYS A 214 -10.95 16.19 10.26
CA LYS A 214 -11.64 17.51 10.23
C LYS A 214 -12.71 17.62 9.13
N TYR A 215 -12.48 17.01 7.97
CA TYR A 215 -13.39 17.11 6.82
C TYR A 215 -14.22 15.84 6.61
N GLY A 216 -14.40 15.02 7.66
CA GLY A 216 -15.23 13.82 7.63
C GLY A 216 -14.44 12.53 7.43
N ALA A 217 -15.18 11.46 7.13
CA ALA A 217 -14.62 10.11 6.96
C ALA A 217 -13.62 10.05 5.80
N CYS A 218 -12.49 9.38 6.04
CA CYS A 218 -11.39 9.20 5.12
C CYS A 218 -11.55 7.88 4.36
N ALA A 219 -11.70 7.96 3.03
CA ALA A 219 -11.72 6.78 2.16
C ALA A 219 -10.29 6.32 1.82
N ASP A 220 -9.38 7.26 1.59
CA ASP A 220 -7.98 7.00 1.30
C ASP A 220 -7.13 8.23 1.67
N ALA A 221 -5.85 8.03 1.91
CA ALA A 221 -4.91 9.09 2.21
C ALA A 221 -3.49 8.72 1.78
N ALA A 222 -2.62 9.71 1.66
CA ALA A 222 -1.20 9.48 1.52
C ALA A 222 -0.38 10.65 2.06
N ILE A 223 0.82 10.35 2.55
CA ILE A 223 1.86 11.33 2.79
C ILE A 223 2.54 11.62 1.44
N THR A 224 2.48 12.88 1.03
CA THR A 224 2.88 13.33 -0.30
C THR A 224 4.30 13.86 -0.36
N GLY A 225 4.86 14.26 0.78
CA GLY A 225 6.25 14.70 0.93
C GLY A 225 6.44 15.57 2.16
N VAL A 226 7.62 16.16 2.29
CA VAL A 226 7.97 17.08 3.37
C VAL A 226 7.48 18.51 3.03
N MET A 227 7.21 19.30 4.06
CA MET A 227 6.92 20.73 3.97
C MET A 227 7.98 21.54 4.72
N PRO A 228 8.30 22.75 4.24
CA PRO A 228 9.06 23.69 5.05
C PRO A 228 8.27 24.10 6.30
N PRO A 229 8.97 24.55 7.36
CA PRO A 229 8.32 25.09 8.54
C PRO A 229 7.45 26.30 8.19
N PRO A 230 6.38 26.58 8.97
CA PRO A 230 5.60 27.80 8.82
C PRO A 230 6.46 29.05 9.03
N LEU A 231 6.14 30.13 8.31
CA LEU A 231 6.94 31.37 8.17
C LEU A 231 7.25 32.13 9.49
N LEU A 232 6.70 31.69 10.63
CA LEU A 232 6.84 32.32 11.95
C LEU A 232 7.14 31.32 13.07
N GLU A 233 7.39 30.05 12.73
CA GLU A 233 7.77 29.03 13.71
C GLU A 233 9.31 28.99 13.74
N LEU A 234 9.89 29.51 14.83
CA LEU A 234 11.33 29.59 15.02
C LEU A 234 11.92 28.16 15.03
N GLU A 235 12.95 27.93 14.22
CA GLU A 235 13.50 26.60 13.96
C GLU A 235 13.88 25.87 15.25
N SER A 236 13.23 24.74 15.49
CA SER A 236 13.75 23.71 16.39
C SER A 236 13.41 22.35 15.81
N SER A 237 14.29 21.78 14.99
CA SER A 237 14.33 20.35 14.60
C SER A 237 13.05 19.66 14.07
N HIS A 238 11.94 20.36 13.82
CA HIS A 238 10.67 19.72 13.46
C HIS A 238 10.58 19.46 11.95
N HIS A 239 10.47 18.18 11.59
CA HIS A 239 10.02 17.81 10.25
C HIS A 239 8.50 17.93 10.14
N TYR A 240 8.04 18.59 9.08
CA TYR A 240 6.63 18.64 8.72
C TYR A 240 6.38 17.78 7.49
N TYR A 241 5.36 16.95 7.54
CA TYR A 241 4.89 16.19 6.40
C TYR A 241 3.63 16.81 5.82
N ARG A 242 3.41 16.57 4.54
CA ARG A 242 2.18 16.93 3.83
C ARG A 242 1.36 15.68 3.61
N ALA A 243 0.16 15.62 4.17
CA ALA A 243 -0.79 14.57 3.83
C ALA A 243 -1.90 15.11 2.93
N VAL A 244 -2.35 14.26 2.02
CA VAL A 244 -3.60 14.43 1.26
C VAL A 244 -4.53 13.30 1.65
N THR A 245 -5.76 13.64 2.00
CA THR A 245 -6.84 12.69 2.26
C THR A 245 -7.98 12.93 1.29
N ILE A 246 -8.77 11.90 1.05
CA ILE A 246 -9.96 11.94 0.20
C ILE A 246 -11.11 11.23 0.91
N GLY A 247 -12.34 11.65 0.66
CA GLY A 247 -13.48 10.96 1.26
C GLY A 247 -14.83 11.62 0.99
N ASN A 248 -15.76 11.40 1.91
CA ASN A 248 -17.15 11.82 1.76
C ASN A 248 -17.37 13.32 2.03
N GLY A 249 -16.78 13.87 3.10
CA GLY A 249 -17.02 15.26 3.47
C GLY A 249 -16.17 16.28 2.70
N ALA A 250 -15.07 15.84 2.09
CA ALA A 250 -14.32 16.58 1.08
C ALA A 250 -13.74 15.59 0.07
N VAL A 251 -13.82 15.92 -1.23
CA VAL A 251 -13.23 15.10 -2.29
C VAL A 251 -11.71 15.06 -2.12
N ILE A 252 -11.12 16.19 -1.72
CA ILE A 252 -9.69 16.32 -1.39
C ILE A 252 -9.57 17.18 -0.14
N SER A 253 -8.71 16.80 0.79
CA SER A 253 -8.23 17.65 1.87
C SER A 253 -6.75 17.48 2.07
N ALA A 254 -6.07 18.55 2.47
CA ALA A 254 -4.63 18.54 2.70
C ALA A 254 -4.31 18.99 4.13
N TYR A 255 -3.27 18.41 4.70
CA TYR A 255 -2.84 18.62 6.08
C TYR A 255 -1.32 18.78 6.13
N ARG A 256 -0.87 19.64 7.04
CA ARG A 256 0.51 19.70 7.53
C ARG A 256 0.57 18.87 8.82
N LEU A 257 1.40 17.84 8.83
CA LEU A 257 1.60 16.92 9.93
C LEU A 257 2.91 17.27 10.63
N SER A 258 2.89 17.50 11.94
CA SER A 258 4.12 17.74 12.71
C SER A 258 4.67 16.43 13.26
N GLU A 259 5.98 16.26 13.31
CA GLU A 259 6.59 15.15 14.03
C GLU A 259 6.45 15.28 15.57
N ASN A 260 6.32 16.50 16.08
CA ASN A 260 6.27 16.75 17.53
C ASN A 260 5.02 16.09 18.16
N LYS A 261 5.25 15.36 19.27
CA LYS A 261 4.23 14.76 20.12
C LYS A 261 3.51 15.78 21.01
N ASN A 262 3.91 17.05 20.99
CA ASN A 262 3.27 18.11 21.76
C ASN A 262 1.81 18.32 21.33
N ARG A 263 0.92 17.80 22.20
CA ARG A 263 -0.55 17.92 22.28
C ARG A 263 -1.24 18.48 21.04
N SER A 264 -1.71 17.57 20.19
CA SER A 264 -2.93 17.85 19.43
C SER A 264 -4.10 17.96 20.42
N PHE A 265 -4.66 19.16 20.61
CA PHE A 265 -5.88 19.37 21.40
C PHE A 265 -7.11 18.59 20.86
N VAL A 266 -6.99 18.01 19.66
CA VAL A 266 -8.02 17.20 19.00
C VAL A 266 -8.12 15.78 19.59
N GLY A 267 -7.05 15.26 20.21
CA GLY A 267 -7.04 13.92 20.81
C GLY A 267 -8.00 13.75 22.01
N ALA A 268 -8.39 14.84 22.66
CA ALA A 268 -9.34 14.81 23.78
C ALA A 268 -10.82 14.74 23.35
N ILE A 269 -11.13 14.98 22.06
CA ILE A 269 -12.51 15.01 21.55
C ILE A 269 -12.85 13.68 20.83
N LEU A 270 -11.87 12.99 20.27
CA LEU A 270 -12.07 11.66 19.65
C LEU A 270 -12.31 10.54 20.66
N SER A 271 -11.92 10.72 21.93
CA SER A 271 -12.26 9.78 23.01
C SER A 271 -13.72 9.91 23.49
N LYS A 272 -14.50 10.87 22.98
CA LYS A 272 -15.87 11.16 23.42
C LYS A 272 -16.96 10.90 22.39
N VAL A 273 -16.61 10.41 21.19
CA VAL A 273 -17.60 10.04 20.17
C VAL A 273 -17.33 8.62 19.66
N VAL A 274 -17.17 7.69 20.59
CA VAL A 274 -17.55 6.29 20.33
C VAL A 274 -19.07 6.25 20.46
N PRO A 275 -19.84 5.79 19.45
CA PRO A 275 -21.24 5.47 19.66
C PRO A 275 -21.32 4.54 20.88
N ALA A 276 -22.03 4.97 21.92
CA ALA A 276 -22.29 4.20 23.13
C ALA A 276 -23.19 2.98 22.82
N THR A 277 -22.65 2.03 22.04
CA THR A 277 -23.19 0.71 21.74
C THR A 277 -22.09 -0.35 21.68
N PHE A 278 -20.90 -0.09 22.27
CA PHE A 278 -20.07 -1.18 22.76
C PHE A 278 -20.50 -1.49 24.18
N SER A 279 -21.40 -2.45 24.23
CA SER A 279 -21.96 -3.07 25.40
C SER A 279 -20.87 -3.44 26.41
N THR A 280 -21.02 -2.90 27.62
CA THR A 280 -20.82 -3.66 28.85
C THR A 280 -21.61 -4.96 28.77
N ILE A 281 -21.00 -6.01 28.22
CA ILE A 281 -21.26 -7.36 28.67
C ILE A 281 -20.04 -7.73 29.49
N ALA A 282 -20.07 -7.29 30.75
CA ALA A 282 -19.46 -8.07 31.80
C ALA A 282 -20.02 -9.49 31.65
N SER A 283 -19.12 -10.46 31.53
CA SER A 283 -19.42 -11.89 31.58
C SER A 283 -20.33 -12.17 32.78
N PHE A 284 -21.64 -12.33 32.55
CA PHE A 284 -22.53 -13.04 33.45
C PHE A 284 -22.25 -14.53 33.28
N SER A 285 -21.14 -14.97 33.84
CA SER A 285 -20.79 -16.38 33.99
C SER A 285 -19.88 -16.53 35.21
N LYS A 286 -20.40 -16.09 36.36
CA LYS A 286 -19.99 -16.55 37.70
C LYS A 286 -21.21 -16.53 38.62
N LEU A 287 -22.14 -17.43 38.36
CA LEU A 287 -22.90 -18.04 39.43
C LEU A 287 -22.69 -19.55 39.30
N ILE A 288 -22.26 -20.15 40.41
CA ILE A 288 -21.95 -21.57 40.65
C ILE A 288 -20.44 -21.89 40.52
N TRP A 289 -19.84 -22.05 41.71
CA TRP A 289 -18.50 -22.54 42.10
C TRP A 289 -17.36 -21.54 42.35
N ARG A 290 -17.04 -21.42 43.64
CA ARG A 290 -15.82 -20.85 44.23
C ARG A 290 -14.61 -21.74 43.89
N SER A 291 -13.55 -21.12 43.40
CA SER A 291 -12.20 -21.24 43.97
C SER A 291 -11.36 -20.05 43.50
N ASP A 292 -10.60 -19.49 44.44
CA ASP A 292 -9.77 -18.29 44.26
C ASP A 292 -8.63 -18.52 43.28
N GLN A 293 -8.67 -17.86 42.12
CA GLN A 293 -7.49 -17.45 41.37
C GLN A 293 -7.78 -16.10 40.72
N SER A 294 -7.18 -15.03 41.25
CA SER A 294 -7.15 -13.73 40.61
C SER A 294 -6.23 -13.79 39.39
N SER A 295 -6.81 -13.95 38.20
CA SER A 295 -6.10 -13.70 36.95
C SER A 295 -5.84 -12.19 36.81
N PRO A 296 -4.63 -11.76 36.40
CA PRO A 296 -4.38 -10.36 36.11
C PRO A 296 -5.18 -9.99 34.85
N ASN A 297 -6.13 -9.07 34.98
CA ASN A 297 -6.82 -8.47 33.84
C ASN A 297 -5.76 -7.89 32.88
N LYS A 298 -5.61 -8.49 31.69
CA LYS A 298 -4.79 -7.94 30.60
C LYS A 298 -5.31 -6.54 30.29
N ALA A 299 -4.54 -5.52 30.64
CA ALA A 299 -4.84 -4.15 30.27
C ALA A 299 -4.73 -4.02 28.75
N GLU A 300 -5.80 -3.58 28.09
CA GLU A 300 -5.74 -3.21 26.67
C GLU A 300 -4.63 -2.16 26.46
N PRO A 301 -3.81 -2.30 25.41
CA PRO A 301 -2.71 -1.39 25.14
C PRO A 301 -3.25 0.04 24.96
N LYS A 302 -2.81 0.96 25.82
CA LYS A 302 -3.21 2.38 25.75
C LYS A 302 -2.78 2.98 24.40
N PRO A 303 -3.69 3.63 23.65
CA PRO A 303 -3.36 4.22 22.36
C PRO A 303 -2.34 5.35 22.48
N GLN A 304 -1.40 5.42 21.54
CA GLN A 304 -0.38 6.47 21.48
C GLN A 304 -1.04 7.84 21.28
N PRO A 305 -0.55 8.93 21.94
CA PRO A 305 -1.07 10.26 21.70
C PRO A 305 -0.82 10.72 20.26
N PHE A 306 -1.83 11.37 19.68
CA PHE A 306 -1.74 11.95 18.34
C PHE A 306 -0.79 13.16 18.30
N ALA A 307 0.10 13.16 17.32
CA ALA A 307 0.83 14.34 16.92
C ALA A 307 -0.10 15.33 16.20
N ARG A 308 0.34 16.60 16.10
CA ARG A 308 -0.50 17.68 15.57
C ARG A 308 -0.65 17.57 14.04
N ALA A 309 -1.90 17.67 13.57
CA ALA A 309 -2.24 17.76 12.16
C ALA A 309 -3.02 19.06 11.92
N ASN A 310 -2.42 19.97 11.16
CA ASN A 310 -3.00 21.26 10.81
C ASN A 310 -3.59 21.19 9.40
N PRO A 311 -4.90 21.38 9.23
CA PRO A 311 -5.54 21.46 7.92
C PRO A 311 -5.00 22.63 7.11
N LEU A 312 -4.72 22.41 5.82
CA LEU A 312 -4.21 23.41 4.89
C LEU A 312 -5.31 23.92 3.96
N THR A 313 -5.96 22.99 3.24
CA THR A 313 -7.02 23.31 2.29
C THR A 313 -7.95 22.11 2.11
N CYS A 314 -9.13 22.35 1.55
CA CYS A 314 -10.05 21.30 1.15
C CYS A 314 -10.83 21.69 -0.12
N LEU A 315 -11.09 20.69 -0.97
CA LEU A 315 -12.01 20.77 -2.08
C LEU A 315 -13.29 20.00 -1.72
N LYS A 316 -14.37 20.75 -1.50
CA LYS A 316 -15.72 20.19 -1.33
C LYS A 316 -16.47 20.31 -2.66
N ASP A 317 -17.10 19.23 -3.10
CA ASP A 317 -17.85 19.18 -4.36
C ASP A 317 -19.02 18.18 -4.23
N PRO A 318 -20.01 18.46 -3.36
CA PRO A 318 -21.16 17.57 -3.22
C PRO A 318 -21.96 17.52 -4.54
N PRO A 319 -22.50 16.35 -4.93
CA PRO A 319 -22.62 15.11 -4.15
C PRO A 319 -21.42 14.15 -4.27
N ARG A 320 -20.30 14.61 -4.82
CA ARG A 320 -19.15 13.75 -5.14
C ARG A 320 -18.28 13.50 -3.92
N ARG A 321 -17.71 12.31 -3.90
CA ARG A 321 -16.87 11.80 -2.82
C ARG A 321 -15.61 11.24 -3.44
N GLY A 322 -14.46 11.51 -2.83
CA GLY A 322 -13.21 10.88 -3.27
C GLY A 322 -13.21 9.41 -2.87
N GLU A 323 -12.77 8.53 -3.77
CA GLU A 323 -12.80 7.07 -3.57
C GLU A 323 -11.42 6.42 -3.57
N LYS A 324 -10.54 6.78 -4.51
CA LYS A 324 -9.19 6.19 -4.63
C LYS A 324 -8.15 7.25 -4.88
N LEU A 325 -7.00 7.11 -4.21
CA LEU A 325 -5.84 7.97 -4.39
C LEU A 325 -4.64 7.15 -4.86
N THR A 326 -3.97 7.61 -5.92
CA THR A 326 -2.71 7.06 -6.39
C THR A 326 -1.68 8.18 -6.48
N LEU A 327 -0.50 7.98 -5.90
CA LEU A 327 0.62 8.93 -5.99
C LEU A 327 1.56 8.55 -7.13
N SER A 328 2.16 9.56 -7.76
CA SER A 328 3.34 9.39 -8.61
C SER A 328 4.56 8.98 -7.76
N PRO A 329 5.62 8.38 -8.34
CA PRO A 329 6.82 8.00 -7.58
C PRO A 329 7.46 9.17 -6.82
N SER A 330 7.58 10.33 -7.48
CA SER A 330 8.07 11.56 -6.82
C SER A 330 7.05 12.16 -5.86
N GLY A 331 5.80 11.70 -5.91
CA GLY A 331 4.62 12.17 -5.19
C GLY A 331 4.32 13.66 -5.34
N THR A 332 4.84 14.28 -6.40
CA THR A 332 4.49 15.64 -6.85
C THR A 332 3.12 15.70 -7.53
N LEU A 333 2.63 14.53 -7.95
CA LEU A 333 1.32 14.32 -8.56
C LEU A 333 0.53 13.24 -7.84
N ALA A 334 -0.78 13.44 -7.76
CA ALA A 334 -1.74 12.44 -7.28
C ALA A 334 -2.93 12.34 -8.24
N ALA A 335 -3.32 11.12 -8.62
CA ALA A 335 -4.56 10.84 -9.33
C ALA A 335 -5.64 10.45 -8.32
N ILE A 336 -6.78 11.11 -8.38
CA ILE A 336 -7.89 10.93 -7.43
C ILE A 336 -9.16 10.62 -8.21
N THR A 337 -9.77 9.45 -7.97
CA THR A 337 -11.06 9.08 -8.56
C THR A 337 -12.20 9.49 -7.64
N ASP A 338 -13.33 9.90 -8.22
CA ASP A 338 -14.55 10.20 -7.46
C ASP A 338 -15.72 9.26 -7.77
N SER A 339 -16.73 9.33 -6.90
CA SER A 339 -17.94 8.51 -6.96
C SER A 339 -18.83 8.72 -8.19
N LEU A 340 -18.64 9.82 -8.94
CA LEU A 340 -19.42 10.10 -10.15
C LEU A 340 -18.61 9.93 -11.45
N GLY A 341 -17.43 9.32 -11.37
CA GLY A 341 -16.62 8.94 -12.52
C GLY A 341 -15.80 10.09 -13.10
N ARG A 342 -15.31 10.99 -12.26
CA ARG A 342 -14.22 11.90 -12.60
C ARG A 342 -12.90 11.40 -12.04
N ILE A 343 -11.82 11.81 -12.70
CA ILE A 343 -10.46 11.62 -12.24
C ILE A 343 -9.81 13.00 -12.19
N LEU A 344 -9.29 13.39 -11.02
CA LEU A 344 -8.59 14.65 -10.78
C LEU A 344 -7.09 14.35 -10.70
N LEU A 345 -6.28 15.10 -11.45
CA LEU A 345 -4.84 15.14 -11.25
C LEU A 345 -4.51 16.33 -10.34
N LEU A 346 -4.06 16.04 -9.14
CA LEU A 346 -3.65 17.02 -8.13
C LEU A 346 -2.13 17.22 -8.21
N ASP A 347 -1.69 18.47 -8.32
CA ASP A 347 -0.35 18.86 -7.90
C ASP A 347 -0.32 18.85 -6.36
N THR A 348 0.47 17.97 -5.77
CA THR A 348 0.55 17.83 -4.31
C THR A 348 1.38 18.93 -3.66
N GLN A 349 2.27 19.58 -4.41
CA GLN A 349 3.08 20.68 -3.93
C GLN A 349 2.27 21.96 -3.84
N ALA A 350 1.61 22.33 -4.93
CA ALA A 350 0.74 23.50 -5.02
C ALA A 350 -0.65 23.27 -4.39
N LEU A 351 -1.05 22.02 -4.19
CA LEU A 351 -2.39 21.61 -3.74
C LEU A 351 -3.52 22.10 -4.68
N VAL A 352 -3.24 22.09 -5.99
CA VAL A 352 -4.17 22.52 -7.06
C VAL A 352 -4.43 21.39 -8.03
N VAL A 353 -5.69 21.22 -8.44
CA VAL A 353 -6.05 20.30 -9.51
C VAL A 353 -5.60 20.87 -10.85
N VAL A 354 -4.70 20.17 -11.53
CA VAL A 354 -4.07 20.60 -12.79
C VAL A 354 -4.67 19.94 -14.01
N ARG A 355 -5.44 18.85 -13.85
CA ARG A 355 -6.11 18.15 -14.96
C ARG A 355 -7.33 17.36 -14.48
N LEU A 356 -8.31 17.18 -15.37
CA LEU A 356 -9.56 16.47 -15.09
C LEU A 356 -9.93 15.55 -16.28
N TRP A 357 -10.37 14.33 -15.97
CA TRP A 357 -11.04 13.43 -16.91
C TRP A 357 -12.46 13.11 -16.43
N LYS A 358 -13.40 12.92 -17.37
CA LYS A 358 -14.83 12.66 -17.09
C LYS A 358 -15.29 11.36 -17.75
N GLY A 359 -16.24 10.68 -17.13
CA GLY A 359 -16.84 9.45 -17.66
C GLY A 359 -16.01 8.19 -17.40
N TYR A 360 -15.27 8.14 -16.29
CA TYR A 360 -14.41 7.04 -15.86
C TYR A 360 -14.89 6.48 -14.51
N ARG A 361 -16.17 6.08 -14.44
CA ARG A 361 -16.74 5.48 -13.23
C ARG A 361 -16.01 4.17 -12.90
N ASP A 362 -15.74 3.96 -11.61
CA ASP A 362 -15.03 2.80 -11.05
C ASP A 362 -13.58 2.62 -11.57
N ALA A 363 -12.99 3.67 -12.15
CA ALA A 363 -11.65 3.58 -12.69
C ALA A 363 -10.60 3.29 -11.62
N ASN A 364 -9.49 2.70 -12.05
CA ASN A 364 -8.26 2.56 -11.27
C ASN A 364 -7.14 3.27 -12.03
N CYS A 365 -6.29 3.98 -11.29
CA CYS A 365 -5.21 4.75 -11.87
C CYS A 365 -3.87 4.27 -11.32
N LEU A 366 -2.89 4.06 -12.19
CA LEU A 366 -1.50 3.79 -11.83
C LEU A 366 -0.58 4.70 -12.66
N PHE A 367 0.44 5.26 -12.03
CA PHE A 367 1.48 5.96 -12.78
C PHE A 367 2.41 4.94 -13.42
N MET A 368 2.94 5.27 -14.59
CA MET A 368 3.88 4.44 -15.34
C MET A 368 4.86 5.31 -16.11
N GLU A 369 5.95 4.73 -16.57
CA GLU A 369 6.93 5.42 -17.42
C GLU A 369 6.98 4.78 -18.80
N MET A 370 6.96 5.63 -19.83
CA MET A 370 6.94 5.22 -21.23
C MET A 370 8.11 5.85 -21.96
N LEU A 371 8.83 5.04 -22.73
CA LEU A 371 9.94 5.51 -23.56
C LEU A 371 9.46 6.57 -24.57
N VAL A 372 10.17 7.68 -24.64
CA VAL A 372 9.94 8.80 -25.55
C VAL A 372 10.80 8.58 -26.79
N ASN A 373 10.18 8.46 -27.97
CA ASN A 373 10.80 8.20 -29.29
C ASN A 373 11.25 6.76 -29.54
N LYS A 374 10.31 5.94 -30.06
CA LYS A 374 10.58 4.59 -30.56
C LYS A 374 11.21 4.56 -31.96
N ASP A 375 11.14 5.67 -32.71
CA ASP A 375 11.37 5.69 -34.16
C ASP A 375 12.83 5.96 -34.58
N SER A 376 13.76 6.10 -33.63
CA SER A 376 15.19 6.17 -33.93
C SER A 376 15.75 4.76 -34.09
N ALA A 377 15.49 4.16 -35.25
CA ALA A 377 16.07 2.90 -35.68
C ALA A 377 17.60 3.00 -35.82
N SER A 378 18.33 2.91 -34.71
CA SER A 378 19.75 2.57 -34.68
C SER A 378 20.19 2.25 -33.25
N THR A 379 20.87 1.10 -33.09
CA THR A 379 21.67 0.62 -31.95
C THR A 379 20.99 -0.40 -31.03
N SER A 380 21.24 -1.67 -31.35
CA SER A 380 20.91 -2.88 -30.58
C SER A 380 21.67 -3.04 -29.25
N TYR A 381 22.17 -1.94 -28.66
CA TYR A 381 22.97 -1.94 -27.42
C TYR A 381 22.86 -0.62 -26.63
N ARG A 382 21.80 0.17 -26.81
CA ARG A 382 21.62 1.39 -25.99
C ARG A 382 20.92 1.07 -24.69
N GLU A 383 21.63 1.24 -23.56
CA GLU A 383 20.98 1.30 -22.26
C GLU A 383 20.16 2.58 -22.18
N TYR A 384 18.88 2.46 -21.83
CA TYR A 384 18.01 3.62 -21.66
C TYR A 384 18.24 4.25 -20.28
N GLU A 385 18.32 5.57 -20.26
CA GLU A 385 18.40 6.36 -19.04
C GLU A 385 17.01 6.86 -18.63
N LYS A 386 16.88 7.35 -17.39
CA LYS A 386 15.64 7.96 -16.89
C LYS A 386 15.12 9.10 -17.79
N SER A 387 16.02 9.84 -18.44
CA SER A 387 15.72 10.95 -19.35
C SER A 387 14.99 10.50 -20.63
N ASP A 388 15.14 9.23 -21.02
CA ASP A 388 14.47 8.66 -22.19
C ASP A 388 12.99 8.33 -21.92
N TYR A 389 12.55 8.38 -20.66
CA TYR A 389 11.18 8.04 -20.28
C TYR A 389 10.35 9.27 -19.90
N CYS A 390 9.06 9.22 -20.24
CA CYS A 390 8.07 10.18 -19.77
C CYS A 390 7.11 9.55 -18.77
N LEU A 391 6.77 10.32 -17.74
CA LEU A 391 5.75 9.93 -16.79
C LEU A 391 4.37 9.96 -17.46
N CYS A 392 3.62 8.88 -17.28
CA CYS A 392 2.28 8.68 -17.80
C CYS A 392 1.33 8.21 -16.70
N LEU A 393 0.03 8.35 -16.95
CA LEU A 393 -1.04 7.82 -16.13
C LEU A 393 -1.79 6.75 -16.92
N ALA A 394 -1.76 5.51 -16.44
CA ALA A 394 -2.63 4.44 -16.90
C ALA A 394 -3.97 4.55 -16.18
N ILE A 395 -5.04 4.77 -16.96
CA ILE A 395 -6.42 4.82 -16.48
C ILE A 395 -7.13 3.55 -16.93
N HIS A 396 -7.28 2.58 -16.04
CA HIS A 396 -8.10 1.41 -16.27
C HIS A 396 -9.57 1.75 -16.01
N ALA A 397 -10.40 1.59 -17.04
CA ALA A 397 -11.84 1.86 -17.00
C ALA A 397 -12.63 0.55 -17.22
N PRO A 398 -12.92 -0.21 -16.14
CA PRO A 398 -13.50 -1.56 -16.25
C PRO A 398 -14.83 -1.58 -17.02
N LYS A 399 -15.70 -0.60 -16.78
CA LYS A 399 -17.01 -0.47 -17.46
C LYS A 399 -16.92 -0.25 -18.96
N LYS A 400 -15.78 0.26 -19.44
CA LYS A 400 -15.50 0.46 -20.86
C LYS A 400 -14.66 -0.68 -21.46
N GLY A 401 -14.12 -1.58 -20.64
CA GLY A 401 -13.21 -2.63 -21.10
C GLY A 401 -11.92 -2.09 -21.71
N ILE A 402 -11.40 -0.95 -21.22
CA ILE A 402 -10.19 -0.32 -21.78
C ILE A 402 -9.23 0.18 -20.70
N ILE A 403 -7.96 0.28 -21.07
CA ILE A 403 -6.93 1.03 -20.36
C ILE A 403 -6.46 2.16 -21.27
N GLU A 404 -6.52 3.40 -20.81
CA GLU A 404 -6.00 4.56 -21.53
C GLU A 404 -4.71 5.07 -20.88
N ILE A 405 -3.70 5.37 -21.70
CA ILE A 405 -2.42 5.90 -21.24
C ILE A 405 -2.33 7.36 -21.63
N TRP A 406 -2.16 8.23 -20.63
CA TRP A 406 -2.10 9.68 -20.80
C TRP A 406 -0.74 10.23 -20.36
N GLN A 407 -0.11 11.05 -21.19
CA GLN A 407 1.17 11.67 -20.84
C GLN A 407 0.98 12.76 -19.79
N MET A 408 1.82 12.75 -18.74
CA MET A 408 1.84 13.78 -17.72
C MET A 408 2.73 14.96 -18.12
N ARG A 409 2.47 16.17 -17.65
CA ARG A 409 1.32 16.58 -16.81
C ARG A 409 0.10 16.95 -17.67
N THR A 410 0.31 17.59 -18.81
CA THR A 410 -0.74 18.12 -19.72
C THR A 410 -0.74 17.48 -21.11
N GLY A 411 0.06 16.42 -21.33
CA GLY A 411 0.23 15.82 -22.65
C GLY A 411 -0.97 14.96 -23.13
N PRO A 412 -0.97 14.51 -24.40
CA PRO A 412 -2.10 13.82 -25.01
C PRO A 412 -2.32 12.39 -24.47
N ARG A 413 -3.42 11.76 -24.92
CA ARG A 413 -3.61 10.32 -24.78
C ARG A 413 -2.67 9.62 -25.76
N ILE A 414 -1.72 8.84 -25.24
CA ILE A 414 -0.71 8.13 -26.01
C ILE A 414 -1.29 6.86 -26.63
N ARG A 415 -2.06 6.09 -25.84
CA ARG A 415 -2.53 4.76 -26.24
C ARG A 415 -3.84 4.39 -25.57
N THR A 416 -4.61 3.53 -26.24
CA THR A 416 -5.76 2.82 -25.66
C THR A 416 -5.57 1.31 -25.90
N ILE A 417 -5.71 0.53 -24.84
CA ILE A 417 -5.56 -0.93 -24.84
C ILE A 417 -6.92 -1.53 -24.48
N GLN A 418 -7.36 -2.54 -25.23
CA GLN A 418 -8.54 -3.32 -24.86
C GLN A 418 -8.20 -4.21 -23.66
N CYS A 419 -9.08 -4.24 -22.68
CA CYS A 419 -8.89 -4.93 -21.43
C CYS A 419 -10.09 -5.85 -21.22
N ALA A 420 -9.85 -7.15 -21.04
CA ALA A 420 -10.91 -8.10 -20.78
C ALA A 420 -11.66 -7.74 -19.49
N LYS A 421 -12.95 -8.07 -19.43
CA LYS A 421 -13.71 -7.99 -18.18
C LYS A 421 -13.02 -8.83 -17.11
N GLY A 422 -13.20 -8.46 -15.84
CA GLY A 422 -12.54 -9.16 -14.73
C GLY A 422 -11.04 -8.87 -14.56
N SER A 423 -10.42 -8.05 -15.42
CA SER A 423 -9.00 -7.72 -15.31
C SER A 423 -8.73 -6.69 -14.20
N LYS A 424 -7.52 -6.75 -13.63
CA LYS A 424 -7.02 -5.80 -12.62
C LYS A 424 -5.66 -5.28 -13.04
N ILE A 425 -5.43 -3.97 -12.88
CA ILE A 425 -4.09 -3.39 -13.05
C ILE A 425 -3.35 -3.43 -11.72
N LEU A 426 -2.06 -3.76 -11.77
CA LEU A 426 -1.17 -3.90 -10.62
C LEU A 426 0.15 -3.20 -10.91
N GLN A 427 0.88 -2.88 -9.86
CA GLN A 427 2.20 -2.26 -9.94
C GLN A 427 3.08 -2.88 -8.86
N PRO A 428 4.36 -3.20 -9.16
CA PRO A 428 5.29 -3.63 -8.15
C PRO A 428 5.39 -2.61 -7.02
N THR A 429 5.49 -3.09 -5.77
CA THR A 429 5.75 -2.22 -4.62
C THR A 429 7.05 -1.44 -4.79
N TYR A 430 7.17 -0.33 -4.07
CA TYR A 430 8.41 0.42 -3.99
C TYR A 430 9.51 -0.43 -3.32
N ARG A 431 10.71 -0.42 -3.90
CA ARG A 431 11.91 -1.05 -3.33
C ARG A 431 12.71 -0.01 -2.56
N PHE A 432 12.83 -0.22 -1.26
CA PHE A 432 13.75 0.52 -0.41
C PHE A 432 15.17 0.21 -0.87
N SER A 433 15.90 1.26 -1.26
CA SER A 433 17.24 1.12 -1.86
C SER A 433 18.29 1.53 -0.86
N SER A 434 19.26 0.66 -0.57
CA SER A 434 20.55 1.11 -0.06
C SER A 434 21.30 1.86 -1.16
N SER A 435 22.04 2.92 -0.81
CA SER A 435 22.83 3.77 -1.72
C SER A 435 23.91 3.01 -2.52
N THR A 436 24.04 1.70 -2.33
CA THR A 436 25.08 0.84 -2.91
C THR A 436 24.63 -0.06 -4.07
N ALA A 437 23.35 -0.09 -4.45
CA ALA A 437 22.90 -0.91 -5.57
C ALA A 437 23.11 -0.22 -6.93
N SER A 438 24.32 -0.34 -7.48
CA SER A 438 24.62 -0.02 -8.87
C SER A 438 23.96 -1.04 -9.81
N SER A 439 22.65 -0.89 -10.06
CA SER A 439 22.05 -1.53 -11.24
C SER A 439 22.52 -0.78 -12.49
N SER A 440 23.03 -1.51 -13.49
CA SER A 440 23.60 -0.91 -14.71
C SER A 440 22.53 -0.32 -15.63
N SER A 441 21.25 -0.67 -15.47
CA SER A 441 20.16 -0.19 -16.32
C SER A 441 19.00 0.38 -15.51
N TYR A 442 18.43 1.49 -16.00
CA TYR A 442 17.24 2.12 -15.42
C TYR A 442 16.01 1.26 -15.64
N ILE A 443 15.34 0.85 -14.56
CA ILE A 443 14.08 0.12 -14.63
C ILE A 443 12.94 1.15 -14.59
N PRO A 444 12.17 1.31 -15.69
CA PRO A 444 11.06 2.26 -15.71
C PRO A 444 9.93 1.78 -14.80
N LEU A 445 9.07 2.72 -14.39
CA LEU A 445 7.88 2.41 -13.62
C LEU A 445 6.88 1.56 -14.44
N GLU A 446 6.83 0.25 -14.18
CA GLU A 446 5.98 -0.70 -14.88
C GLU A 446 4.54 -0.79 -14.32
N VAL A 447 3.60 -1.09 -15.21
CA VAL A 447 2.21 -1.45 -14.85
C VAL A 447 1.84 -2.78 -15.49
N PHE A 448 1.26 -3.65 -14.69
CA PHE A 448 0.89 -5.00 -15.01
C PHE A 448 -0.64 -5.10 -15.13
N VAL A 449 -1.11 -6.03 -15.95
CA VAL A 449 -2.51 -6.42 -16.10
C VAL A 449 -2.61 -7.89 -15.74
N LEU A 450 -3.41 -8.19 -14.72
CA LEU A 450 -3.79 -9.54 -14.36
C LEU A 450 -5.22 -9.80 -14.83
N ASN A 451 -5.38 -10.76 -15.72
CA ASN A 451 -6.69 -11.23 -16.17
C ASN A 451 -7.20 -12.31 -15.21
N GLY A 452 -8.31 -12.06 -14.52
CA GLY A 452 -8.85 -12.99 -13.53
C GLY A 452 -9.30 -14.32 -14.13
N ASP A 453 -9.92 -14.32 -15.31
CA ASP A 453 -10.54 -15.52 -15.88
C ASP A 453 -9.50 -16.48 -16.49
N SER A 454 -8.47 -15.93 -17.14
CA SER A 454 -7.37 -16.72 -17.74
C SER A 454 -6.17 -16.92 -16.82
N GLY A 455 -6.05 -16.12 -15.75
CA GLY A 455 -4.85 -16.06 -14.91
C GLY A 455 -3.63 -15.44 -15.61
N GLN A 456 -3.78 -14.87 -16.81
CA GLN A 456 -2.67 -14.29 -17.57
C GLN A 456 -2.17 -12.99 -16.93
N LEU A 457 -0.85 -12.90 -16.72
CA LEU A 457 -0.15 -11.69 -16.27
C LEU A 457 0.63 -11.08 -17.45
N SER A 458 0.40 -9.81 -17.73
CA SER A 458 1.07 -9.07 -18.81
C SER A 458 1.53 -7.69 -18.36
N VAL A 459 2.60 -7.15 -18.95
CA VAL A 459 3.12 -5.79 -18.70
C VAL A 459 2.71 -4.86 -19.83
N ILE A 460 2.35 -3.62 -19.50
CA ILE A 460 1.87 -2.61 -20.46
C ILE A 460 3.02 -1.91 -21.19
N ASN A 461 4.11 -1.62 -20.50
CA ASN A 461 5.20 -0.73 -20.96
C ASN A 461 6.56 -1.37 -21.15
N ARG A 462 6.66 -2.70 -21.06
CA ARG A 462 7.91 -3.40 -21.38
C ARG A 462 8.05 -3.46 -22.90
N SER A 463 9.06 -2.75 -23.41
CA SER A 463 9.50 -2.85 -24.80
C SER A 463 10.64 -3.85 -24.82
N PHE A 464 10.48 -4.96 -25.54
CA PHE A 464 11.60 -5.83 -25.89
C PHE A 464 12.33 -5.28 -27.11
#